data_AF-A0A2H3JLL4-F1
#
_entry.id   AF-A0A2H3JLL4-F1
#
_cell.length_a   1.000
_cell.length_b   1.000
_cell.length_c   1.000
_cell.angle_alpha   90.00
_cell.angle_beta   90.00
_cell.angle_gamma   90.00
#
_symmetry.space_group_name_H-M   'P 1'
#
loop_
_entity.id
_entity.type
_entity.pdbx_description
1 polymer ?
#
loop_
_entity_poly.entity_id
_entity_poly.type
_entity_poly.pdbx_seq_one_letter_code
_entity_poly.pdbx_strand_id
1 'polypeptide(L)'
;MSLLGAGLYRIKSYFTSSLNKWADGLDAWDNEDGVHSRKLISIRLADSITAVDLARLTQSYSILPTALYLRSVLPLKVLVEGVENPDGTREMLSRENLWRYLAVREAVLRRCIASDFAISSSAVSAECNQCAKCVQSFRAIRAVASTNLKIGITTWNGLASEYKYTSIRTPQSFNLSNLCTACKEHLEWKVAGEKPKTWDKLRQMMGLIDSKHPSTWDSSKWGYLYDIE
;
A
#
# COMPACT_ATOMS: atom_id res chain seq x y z
N MET A 1 -5.37 0.21 -32.51
CA MET A 1 -5.14 -0.31 -31.15
C MET A 1 -6.07 -1.52 -30.97
N SER A 2 -5.54 -2.70 -30.63
CA SER A 2 -6.39 -3.89 -30.42
C SER A 2 -7.25 -3.73 -29.16
N LEU A 3 -8.36 -4.47 -29.07
CA LEU A 3 -9.23 -4.47 -27.88
C LEU A 3 -8.44 -4.82 -26.61
N LEU A 4 -7.55 -5.81 -26.71
CA LEU A 4 -6.63 -6.19 -25.64
C LEU A 4 -5.70 -5.03 -25.25
N GLY A 5 -5.11 -4.34 -26.24
CA GLY A 5 -4.23 -3.19 -25.98
C GLY A 5 -4.97 -2.04 -25.28
N ALA A 6 -6.19 -1.75 -25.69
CA ALA A 6 -7.02 -0.73 -25.05
C ALA A 6 -7.46 -1.14 -23.63
N GLY A 7 -7.76 -2.42 -23.39
CA GLY A 7 -8.06 -2.96 -22.06
C GLY A 7 -6.87 -2.84 -21.11
N LEU A 8 -5.69 -3.30 -21.54
CA LEU A 8 -4.46 -3.21 -20.76
C LEU A 8 -4.07 -1.76 -20.46
N TYR A 9 -4.28 -0.83 -21.38
CA TYR A 9 -4.04 0.60 -21.14
C TYR A 9 -4.88 1.12 -19.96
N ARG A 10 -6.17 0.76 -19.89
CA ARG A 10 -7.07 1.16 -18.80
C ARG A 10 -6.70 0.50 -17.47
N ILE A 11 -6.33 -0.78 -17.49
CA ILE A 11 -5.87 -1.47 -16.27
C ILE A 11 -4.59 -0.82 -15.75
N LYS A 12 -3.65 -0.49 -16.63
CA LYS A 12 -2.38 0.18 -16.30
C LYS A 12 -2.53 1.60 -15.78
N SER A 13 -3.66 2.27 -16.03
CA SER A 13 -3.92 3.60 -15.47
C SER A 13 -4.20 3.55 -13.96
N TYR A 14 -4.56 2.37 -13.43
CA TYR A 14 -4.72 2.16 -11.99
C TYR A 14 -3.61 1.27 -11.43
N PHE A 15 -3.43 0.08 -12.00
CA PHE A 15 -2.38 -0.84 -11.58
C PHE A 15 -1.07 -0.52 -12.31
N THR A 16 -0.13 0.11 -11.63
CA THR A 16 1.08 0.68 -12.23
C THR A 16 2.33 0.32 -11.42
N SER A 17 3.49 0.51 -12.04
CA SER A 17 4.79 0.34 -11.36
C SER A 17 5.31 1.63 -10.74
N SER A 18 4.64 2.75 -11.03
CA SER A 18 5.04 4.08 -10.56
C SER A 18 4.27 4.44 -9.30
N LEU A 19 5.00 4.52 -8.19
CA LEU A 19 4.46 4.96 -6.89
C LEU A 19 3.75 6.31 -6.99
N ASN A 20 4.37 7.30 -7.63
CA ASN A 20 3.81 8.64 -7.77
C ASN A 20 2.49 8.64 -8.57
N LYS A 21 2.45 7.92 -9.71
CA LYS A 21 1.21 7.82 -10.51
C LYS A 21 0.08 7.15 -9.73
N TRP A 22 0.41 6.15 -8.93
CA TRP A 22 -0.56 5.44 -8.13
C TRP A 22 -1.07 6.29 -6.97
N ALA A 23 -0.17 6.98 -6.25
CA ALA A 23 -0.51 7.89 -5.16
C ALA A 23 -1.43 9.04 -5.64
N ASP A 24 -1.07 9.74 -6.72
CA ASP A 24 -1.92 10.77 -7.34
C ASP A 24 -3.31 10.23 -7.72
N GLY A 25 -3.37 8.95 -8.14
CA GLY A 25 -4.59 8.28 -8.55
C GLY A 25 -5.53 7.97 -7.40
N LEU A 26 -5.00 7.83 -6.17
CA LEU A 26 -5.77 7.57 -4.95
C LEU A 26 -6.33 8.86 -4.36
N ASP A 27 -5.59 9.98 -4.38
CA ASP A 27 -6.08 11.29 -3.92
C ASP A 27 -7.33 11.77 -4.67
N ALA A 28 -7.48 11.33 -5.93
CA ALA A 28 -8.65 11.61 -6.75
C ALA A 28 -9.90 10.75 -6.40
N TRP A 29 -9.85 9.90 -5.37
CA TRP A 29 -11.00 9.07 -4.95
C TRP A 29 -11.84 9.69 -3.83
N ASP A 30 -11.25 10.60 -3.06
CA ASP A 30 -11.85 11.18 -1.85
C ASP A 30 -12.60 12.50 -2.06
N ASN A 31 -12.60 13.03 -3.29
CA ASN A 31 -13.35 14.24 -3.62
C ASN A 31 -14.70 13.84 -4.25
N GLU A 32 -15.77 13.94 -3.47
CA GLU A 32 -17.15 13.79 -3.93
C GLU A 32 -17.54 14.84 -4.99
N ASP A 33 -16.80 15.96 -5.04
CA ASP A 33 -16.94 17.01 -6.05
C ASP A 33 -16.15 16.65 -7.31
N GLY A 34 -16.74 15.77 -8.11
CA GLY A 34 -16.16 15.19 -9.31
C GLY A 34 -15.74 16.20 -10.37
N VAL A 35 -14.45 16.59 -10.37
CA VAL A 35 -13.71 16.98 -11.58
C VAL A 35 -12.25 16.59 -11.40
N HIS A 36 -11.90 15.34 -11.74
CA HIS A 36 -10.60 14.92 -12.31
C HIS A 36 -10.65 13.41 -12.61
N SER A 37 -11.35 13.02 -13.68
CA SER A 37 -11.38 11.65 -14.18
C SER A 37 -10.06 11.29 -14.89
N ARG A 38 -9.02 10.96 -14.11
CA ARG A 38 -8.01 9.98 -14.59
C ARG A 38 -8.59 8.55 -14.66
N LYS A 39 -9.85 8.35 -14.25
CA LYS A 39 -10.51 7.05 -14.12
C LYS A 39 -11.10 6.61 -15.46
N LEU A 40 -10.34 5.79 -16.19
CA LEU A 40 -10.84 5.12 -17.40
C LEU A 40 -11.74 3.91 -17.08
N ILE A 41 -11.66 3.39 -15.85
CA ILE A 41 -12.44 2.25 -15.33
C ILE A 41 -12.70 2.40 -13.82
N SER A 42 -13.76 1.75 -13.33
CA SER A 42 -14.03 1.54 -11.91
C SER A 42 -13.34 0.25 -11.46
N ILE A 43 -12.62 0.29 -10.34
CA ILE A 43 -11.86 -0.85 -9.80
C ILE A 43 -12.19 -1.00 -8.32
N ARG A 44 -12.41 -2.25 -7.88
CA ARG A 44 -12.52 -2.64 -6.48
C ARG A 44 -11.19 -3.19 -5.99
N LEU A 45 -10.93 -3.13 -4.68
CA LEU A 45 -9.74 -3.75 -4.09
C LEU A 45 -9.61 -5.24 -4.46
N ALA A 46 -10.74 -5.94 -4.53
CA ALA A 46 -10.83 -7.35 -4.91
C ALA A 46 -10.28 -7.63 -6.33
N ASP A 47 -10.40 -6.68 -7.26
CA ASP A 47 -9.92 -6.82 -8.64
C ASP A 47 -8.39 -6.92 -8.73
N SER A 48 -7.67 -6.65 -7.62
CA SER A 48 -6.24 -6.90 -7.51
C SER A 48 -5.88 -8.39 -7.65
N ILE A 49 -6.81 -9.31 -7.37
CA ILE A 49 -6.65 -10.74 -7.61
C ILE A 49 -6.56 -10.97 -9.12
N THR A 50 -7.61 -10.58 -9.85
CA THR A 50 -7.70 -10.71 -11.31
C THR A 50 -6.57 -9.95 -12.01
N ALA A 51 -6.19 -8.77 -11.51
CA ALA A 51 -5.12 -7.97 -12.10
C ALA A 51 -3.76 -8.67 -12.08
N VAL A 52 -3.45 -9.43 -11.02
CA VAL A 52 -2.21 -10.23 -10.95
C VAL A 52 -2.22 -11.34 -12.01
N ASP A 53 -3.34 -12.04 -12.16
CA ASP A 53 -3.43 -13.14 -13.13
C ASP A 53 -3.48 -12.61 -14.57
N LEU A 54 -4.15 -11.49 -14.83
CA LEU A 54 -4.08 -10.78 -16.11
C LEU A 54 -2.64 -10.33 -16.44
N ALA A 55 -1.90 -9.80 -15.46
CA ALA A 55 -0.52 -9.40 -15.68
C ALA A 55 0.37 -10.59 -16.09
N ARG A 56 0.14 -11.78 -15.52
CA ARG A 56 0.83 -13.01 -15.88
C ARG A 56 0.47 -13.49 -17.28
N LEU A 57 -0.83 -13.59 -17.57
CA LEU A 57 -1.35 -14.07 -18.85
C LEU A 57 -0.93 -13.18 -20.03
N THR A 58 -0.85 -11.87 -19.80
CA THR A 58 -0.55 -10.88 -20.84
C THR A 58 0.88 -10.37 -20.80
N GLN A 59 1.73 -10.92 -19.93
CA GLN A 59 3.10 -10.46 -19.68
C GLN A 59 3.18 -8.94 -19.40
N SER A 60 2.11 -8.36 -18.83
CA SER A 60 2.01 -6.94 -18.50
C SER A 60 2.41 -6.66 -17.06
N TYR A 61 3.64 -7.05 -16.70
CA TYR A 61 4.12 -7.02 -15.32
C TYR A 61 4.23 -5.63 -14.69
N SER A 62 4.12 -4.55 -15.46
CA SER A 62 3.98 -3.19 -14.90
C SER A 62 2.75 -3.02 -13.99
N ILE A 63 1.77 -3.94 -14.08
CA ILE A 63 0.56 -4.00 -13.24
C ILE A 63 0.89 -4.56 -11.84
N LEU A 64 1.89 -5.44 -11.75
CA LEU A 64 2.13 -6.26 -10.56
C LEU A 64 2.44 -5.48 -9.28
N PRO A 65 3.26 -4.41 -9.27
CA PRO A 65 3.65 -3.77 -8.01
C PRO A 65 2.46 -3.30 -7.18
N THR A 66 1.56 -2.51 -7.77
CA THR A 66 0.33 -2.06 -7.09
C THR A 66 -0.70 -3.17 -6.91
N ALA A 67 -0.81 -4.10 -7.86
CA ALA A 67 -1.79 -5.18 -7.75
C ALA A 67 -1.44 -6.12 -6.59
N LEU A 68 -0.16 -6.50 -6.47
CA LEU A 68 0.33 -7.31 -5.36
C LEU A 68 0.25 -6.56 -4.02
N TYR A 69 0.54 -5.26 -3.99
CA TYR A 69 0.35 -4.44 -2.81
C TYR A 69 -1.13 -4.39 -2.37
N LEU A 70 -2.05 -4.04 -3.28
CA LEU A 70 -3.48 -3.96 -2.97
C LEU A 70 -4.05 -5.32 -2.57
N ARG A 71 -3.57 -6.37 -3.23
CA ARG A 71 -3.91 -7.73 -2.82
C ARG A 71 -3.42 -7.98 -1.40
N SER A 72 -2.21 -7.54 -1.01
CA SER A 72 -1.61 -7.74 0.33
C SER A 72 -2.44 -7.17 1.49
N VAL A 73 -3.31 -6.18 1.21
CA VAL A 73 -4.16 -5.52 2.21
C VAL A 73 -5.61 -6.02 2.20
N LEU A 74 -5.99 -6.98 1.34
CA LEU A 74 -7.35 -7.56 1.32
C LEU A 74 -7.72 -8.24 2.64
N PRO A 75 -9.00 -8.30 3.03
CA PRO A 75 -9.42 -9.12 4.17
C PRO A 75 -9.08 -10.60 3.96
N LEU A 76 -8.59 -11.29 4.99
CA LEU A 76 -8.23 -12.72 4.90
C LEU A 76 -9.41 -13.57 4.41
N LYS A 77 -10.63 -13.22 4.84
CA LYS A 77 -11.87 -13.86 4.38
C LYS A 77 -12.00 -13.80 2.86
N VAL A 78 -11.79 -12.63 2.24
CA VAL A 78 -11.88 -12.46 0.77
C VAL A 78 -10.80 -13.26 0.05
N LEU A 79 -9.61 -13.38 0.62
CA LEU A 79 -8.51 -14.15 0.03
C LEU A 79 -8.74 -15.66 0.07
N VAL A 80 -9.35 -16.14 1.16
CA VAL A 80 -9.63 -17.56 1.38
C VAL A 80 -10.89 -17.99 0.65
N GLU A 81 -11.96 -17.19 0.72
CA GLU A 81 -13.26 -17.51 0.13
C GLU A 81 -13.37 -17.10 -1.33
N GLY A 82 -12.48 -16.25 -1.84
CA GLY A 82 -12.52 -15.72 -3.19
C GLY A 82 -13.54 -14.59 -3.39
N VAL A 83 -13.64 -14.15 -4.64
CA VAL A 83 -14.57 -13.10 -5.08
C VAL A 83 -15.55 -13.70 -6.07
N GLU A 84 -16.83 -13.43 -5.88
CA GLU A 84 -17.87 -13.84 -6.82
C GLU A 84 -17.94 -12.88 -8.01
N ASN A 85 -17.87 -13.45 -9.21
CA ASN A 85 -17.96 -12.76 -10.49
C ASN A 85 -19.44 -12.52 -10.87
N PRO A 86 -19.72 -11.60 -11.82
CA PRO A 86 -21.09 -11.35 -12.27
C PRO A 86 -21.82 -12.56 -12.87
N ASP A 87 -21.07 -13.57 -13.32
CA ASP A 87 -21.59 -14.81 -13.87
C ASP A 87 -21.85 -15.90 -12.81
N GLY A 88 -21.65 -15.57 -11.51
CA GLY A 88 -21.80 -16.49 -10.38
C GLY A 88 -20.60 -17.42 -10.17
N THR A 89 -19.57 -17.34 -11.00
CA THR A 89 -18.31 -18.05 -10.74
C THR A 89 -17.53 -17.38 -9.61
N ARG A 90 -16.61 -18.09 -8.98
CA ARG A 90 -15.83 -17.58 -7.85
C ARG A 90 -14.35 -17.67 -8.16
N GLU A 91 -13.69 -16.51 -8.21
CA GLU A 91 -12.25 -16.42 -8.40
C GLU A 91 -11.55 -16.64 -7.06
N MET A 92 -10.82 -17.75 -6.95
CA MET A 92 -10.10 -18.15 -5.75
C MET A 92 -8.62 -18.36 -6.06
N LEU A 93 -7.78 -18.09 -5.06
CA LEU A 93 -6.36 -18.43 -5.16
C LEU A 93 -6.17 -19.92 -5.02
N SER A 94 -5.31 -20.52 -5.85
CA SER A 94 -4.83 -21.88 -5.61
C SER A 94 -4.14 -21.94 -4.24
N ARG A 95 -4.15 -23.12 -3.60
CA ARG A 95 -3.54 -23.31 -2.27
C ARG A 95 -2.08 -22.86 -2.23
N GLU A 96 -1.31 -23.19 -3.26
CA GLU A 96 0.10 -22.76 -3.39
C GLU A 96 0.23 -21.23 -3.49
N ASN A 97 -0.60 -20.60 -4.32
CA ASN A 97 -0.60 -19.14 -4.47
C ASN A 97 -1.09 -18.42 -3.21
N LEU A 98 -1.98 -19.03 -2.43
CA LEU A 98 -2.44 -18.51 -1.15
C LEU A 98 -1.29 -18.50 -0.13
N TRP A 99 -0.52 -19.58 -0.01
CA TRP A 99 0.65 -19.62 0.88
C TRP A 99 1.70 -18.58 0.54
N ARG A 100 2.09 -18.48 -0.74
CA ARG A 100 3.04 -17.45 -1.21
C ARG A 100 2.54 -16.05 -0.90
N TYR A 101 1.24 -15.83 -1.08
CA TYR A 101 0.61 -14.57 -0.76
C TYR A 101 0.64 -14.26 0.74
N LEU A 102 0.34 -15.23 1.61
CA LEU A 102 0.38 -15.04 3.06
C LEU A 102 1.78 -14.65 3.54
N ALA A 103 2.83 -15.28 2.99
CA ALA A 103 4.22 -14.93 3.29
C ALA A 103 4.55 -13.49 2.84
N VAL A 104 4.14 -13.09 1.63
CA VAL A 104 4.32 -11.70 1.16
C VAL A 104 3.54 -10.73 2.03
N ARG A 105 2.29 -11.03 2.37
CA ARG A 105 1.46 -10.22 3.26
C ARG A 105 2.18 -10.00 4.59
N GLU A 106 2.67 -11.06 5.23
CA GLU A 106 3.42 -10.94 6.48
C GLU A 106 4.63 -10.01 6.35
N ALA A 107 5.42 -10.18 5.28
CA ALA A 107 6.58 -9.32 5.02
C ALA A 107 6.18 -7.86 4.77
N VAL A 108 5.10 -7.61 4.02
CA VAL A 108 4.52 -6.27 3.82
C VAL A 108 4.12 -5.65 5.16
N LEU A 109 3.36 -6.39 5.98
CA LEU A 109 2.89 -5.91 7.27
C LEU A 109 4.07 -5.56 8.18
N ARG A 110 5.09 -6.42 8.29
CA ARG A 110 6.31 -6.15 9.07
C ARG A 110 7.01 -4.88 8.58
N ARG A 111 7.14 -4.69 7.26
CA ARG A 111 7.77 -3.48 6.69
C ARG A 111 6.94 -2.22 6.95
N CYS A 112 5.62 -2.30 6.81
CA CYS A 112 4.70 -1.23 7.14
C CYS A 112 4.86 -0.81 8.61
N ILE A 113 4.90 -1.78 9.52
CA ILE A 113 5.08 -1.50 10.95
C ILE A 113 6.46 -0.90 11.26
N ALA A 114 7.52 -1.41 10.62
CA ALA A 114 8.86 -0.84 10.77
C ALA A 114 8.91 0.62 10.29
N SER A 115 8.21 0.92 9.18
CA SER A 115 8.06 2.29 8.67
C SER A 115 7.31 3.18 9.66
N ASP A 116 6.20 2.70 10.23
CA ASP A 116 5.43 3.42 11.25
C ASP A 116 6.27 3.75 12.48
N PHE A 117 7.09 2.79 12.91
CA PHE A 117 7.99 2.98 14.04
C PHE A 117 9.10 3.99 13.71
N ALA A 118 9.70 3.91 12.53
CA ALA A 118 10.72 4.87 12.08
C ALA A 118 10.15 6.30 12.00
N ILE A 119 8.93 6.46 11.51
CA ILE A 119 8.25 7.76 11.41
C ILE A 119 7.87 8.27 12.80
N SER A 120 7.30 7.43 13.66
CA SER A 120 6.75 7.83 14.97
C SER A 120 7.81 7.98 16.08
N SER A 121 8.95 7.29 15.99
CA SER A 121 10.07 7.39 16.95
C SER A 121 10.77 8.75 16.94
N SER A 122 10.43 9.61 15.98
CA SER A 122 10.93 10.96 15.82
C SER A 122 10.85 11.82 17.08
N ALA A 123 11.91 12.59 17.30
CA ALA A 123 11.86 13.82 18.09
C ALA A 123 10.98 14.87 17.38
N VAL A 124 10.53 15.87 18.13
CA VAL A 124 9.91 17.08 17.57
C VAL A 124 10.91 17.79 16.65
N SER A 125 10.41 18.62 15.71
CA SER A 125 11.31 19.43 14.87
C SER A 125 12.13 20.41 15.73
N ALA A 126 13.32 20.80 15.24
CA ALA A 126 14.18 21.76 15.94
C ALA A 126 13.52 23.15 16.03
N GLU A 127 12.62 23.45 15.10
CA GLU A 127 11.82 24.68 14.99
C GLU A 127 10.49 24.58 15.75
N CYS A 128 10.31 23.55 16.59
CA CYS A 128 9.08 23.36 17.34
C CYS A 128 8.87 24.49 18.36
N ASN A 129 7.75 25.21 18.22
CA ASN A 129 7.34 26.26 19.16
C ASN A 129 6.33 25.79 20.22
N GLN A 130 5.94 24.51 20.19
CA GLN A 130 4.98 23.89 21.11
C GLN A 130 5.50 22.53 21.61
N CYS A 131 6.75 22.50 22.07
CA CYS A 131 7.48 21.26 22.38
C CYS A 131 6.70 20.30 23.29
N ALA A 132 6.18 20.76 24.43
CA ALA A 132 5.45 19.90 25.37
C ALA A 132 4.23 19.21 24.72
N LYS A 133 3.40 19.98 24.00
CA LYS A 133 2.21 19.49 23.30
C LYS A 133 2.57 18.55 22.15
N CYS A 134 3.58 18.91 21.37
CA CYS A 134 4.03 18.08 20.25
C CYS A 134 4.65 16.77 20.73
N VAL A 135 5.47 16.80 21.79
CA VAL A 135 6.04 15.60 22.41
C VAL A 135 4.93 14.66 22.90
N GLN A 136 3.90 15.18 23.57
CA GLN A 136 2.77 14.37 23.99
C GLN A 136 2.04 13.73 22.80
N SER A 137 1.88 14.49 21.71
CA SER A 137 1.24 14.00 20.48
C SER A 137 2.08 12.92 19.81
N PHE A 138 3.40 13.09 19.67
CA PHE A 138 4.30 12.04 19.17
C PHE A 138 4.29 10.80 20.06
N ARG A 139 4.22 10.95 21.39
CA ARG A 139 4.07 9.81 22.32
C ARG A 139 2.75 9.06 22.07
N ALA A 140 1.64 9.76 21.87
CA ALA A 140 0.37 9.14 21.54
C ALA A 140 0.43 8.40 20.19
N ILE A 141 1.09 9.00 19.19
CA ILE A 141 1.31 8.36 17.89
C ILE A 141 2.09 7.04 18.06
N ARG A 142 3.20 7.06 18.82
CA ARG A 142 3.98 5.85 19.11
C ARG A 142 3.17 4.80 19.86
N ALA A 143 2.34 5.19 20.80
CA ALA A 143 1.52 4.26 21.59
C ALA A 143 0.50 3.50 20.73
N VAL A 144 -0.14 4.20 19.78
CA VAL A 144 -1.05 3.57 18.81
C VAL A 144 -0.27 2.66 17.84
N ALA A 145 0.86 3.13 17.29
CA ALA A 145 1.71 2.30 16.44
C ALA A 145 2.18 1.02 17.15
N SER A 146 2.57 1.12 18.43
CA SER A 146 2.93 -0.04 19.25
C SER A 146 1.75 -0.97 19.52
N THR A 147 0.55 -0.43 19.72
CA THR A 147 -0.67 -1.24 19.91
C THR A 147 -1.01 -2.01 18.64
N ASN A 148 -0.98 -1.33 17.48
CA ASN A 148 -1.21 -1.92 16.17
C ASN A 148 -0.23 -3.07 15.86
N LEU A 149 1.05 -2.90 16.21
CA LEU A 149 2.06 -3.97 16.13
C LEU A 149 1.64 -5.21 16.94
N LYS A 150 1.16 -5.03 18.19
CA LYS A 150 0.80 -6.15 19.08
C LYS A 150 -0.40 -6.95 18.60
N ILE A 151 -1.38 -6.28 18.01
CA ILE A 151 -2.64 -6.91 17.56
C ILE A 151 -2.58 -7.38 16.10
N GLY A 152 -1.45 -7.17 15.40
CA GLY A 152 -1.29 -7.57 14.01
C GLY A 152 -2.20 -6.81 13.03
N ILE A 153 -2.78 -5.69 13.47
CA ILE A 153 -3.59 -4.81 12.63
C ILE A 153 -2.68 -3.70 12.14
N THR A 154 -2.39 -3.66 10.85
CA THR A 154 -1.83 -2.46 10.25
C THR A 154 -2.97 -1.66 9.64
N THR A 155 -3.26 -0.51 10.22
CA THR A 155 -4.07 0.54 9.56
C THR A 155 -3.28 1.26 8.47
N TRP A 156 -1.97 0.99 8.40
CA TRP A 156 -1.05 1.60 7.47
C TRP A 156 -1.28 1.09 6.05
N ASN A 157 -2.04 1.86 5.28
CA ASN A 157 -2.00 1.85 3.84
C ASN A 157 -0.76 2.66 3.39
N GLY A 158 0.43 2.21 3.80
CA GLY A 158 1.68 3.00 3.81
C GLY A 158 2.16 3.64 2.53
N LEU A 159 1.56 3.25 1.43
CA LEU A 159 1.85 3.75 0.10
C LEU A 159 0.66 4.54 -0.47
N ALA A 160 -0.54 4.38 0.10
CA ALA A 160 -1.66 5.26 -0.19
C ALA A 160 -1.42 6.63 0.43
N SER A 161 -1.77 7.66 -0.32
CA SER A 161 -1.55 9.06 -0.04
C SER A 161 -2.41 9.62 1.09
N GLU A 162 -3.31 8.83 1.69
CA GLU A 162 -4.18 9.30 2.78
C GLU A 162 -3.41 9.54 4.09
N TYR A 163 -2.75 10.70 4.08
CA TYR A 163 -2.41 11.52 5.22
C TYR A 163 -3.58 12.42 5.62
N LYS A 164 -4.82 12.08 5.25
CA LYS A 164 -5.97 12.41 6.10
C LYS A 164 -5.96 11.43 7.26
N TYR A 165 -5.09 11.71 8.22
CA TYR A 165 -5.13 11.19 9.59
C TYR A 165 -6.47 11.47 10.32
N THR A 166 -7.52 11.85 9.59
CA THR A 166 -8.82 12.29 10.05
C THR A 166 -9.99 11.46 9.49
N SER A 167 -9.85 10.63 8.45
CA SER A 167 -11.05 10.05 7.77
C SER A 167 -11.09 8.55 7.44
N ILE A 168 -9.99 7.77 7.53
CA ILE A 168 -10.18 6.31 7.52
C ILE A 168 -10.77 5.93 8.89
N ARG A 169 -12.00 5.40 8.87
CA ARG A 169 -12.77 4.85 10.01
C ARG A 169 -12.06 3.65 10.67
N THR A 170 -10.85 3.87 11.16
CA THR A 170 -10.25 3.10 12.22
C THR A 170 -10.65 3.79 13.51
N PRO A 171 -10.94 3.06 14.61
CA PRO A 171 -11.34 3.67 15.88
C PRO A 171 -10.31 4.65 16.49
N GLN A 172 -9.14 4.84 15.86
CA GLN A 172 -7.96 5.51 16.41
C GLN A 172 -7.24 6.36 15.34
N SER A 173 -7.97 7.21 14.62
CA SER A 173 -7.36 8.21 13.75
C SER A 173 -6.45 9.14 14.58
N PHE A 174 -5.21 9.31 14.14
CA PHE A 174 -4.23 10.10 14.90
C PHE A 174 -4.60 11.57 14.80
N ASN A 175 -4.86 12.21 15.94
CA ASN A 175 -5.18 13.63 15.93
C ASN A 175 -3.92 14.50 15.70
N LEU A 176 -3.51 14.65 14.44
CA LEU A 176 -2.39 15.51 14.03
C LEU A 176 -2.68 17.00 14.27
N SER A 177 -3.92 17.41 14.55
CA SER A 177 -4.24 18.81 14.83
C SER A 177 -3.48 19.35 16.05
N ASN A 178 -3.00 18.46 16.92
CA ASN A 178 -2.24 18.81 18.11
C ASN A 178 -0.75 19.11 17.85
N LEU A 179 -0.23 18.80 16.66
CA LEU A 179 1.12 19.19 16.27
C LEU A 179 1.15 20.65 15.80
N CYS A 180 2.21 21.39 16.17
CA CYS A 180 2.53 22.65 15.53
C CYS A 180 2.93 22.44 14.06
N THR A 181 2.88 23.51 13.26
CA THR A 181 3.19 23.46 11.82
C THR A 181 4.54 22.83 11.53
N ALA A 182 5.61 23.26 12.21
CA ALA A 182 6.96 22.71 12.01
C ALA A 182 7.04 21.20 12.29
N CYS A 183 6.34 20.70 13.32
CA CYS A 183 6.26 19.27 13.60
C CYS A 183 5.43 18.48 12.58
N LYS A 184 4.41 19.09 11.97
CA LYS A 184 3.64 18.47 10.88
C LYS A 184 4.51 18.34 9.63
N GLU A 185 5.17 19.41 9.22
CA GLU A 185 6.07 19.43 8.08
C GLU A 185 7.23 18.43 8.27
N HIS A 186 7.80 18.36 9.47
CA HIS A 186 8.83 17.37 9.80
C HIS A 186 8.33 15.93 9.68
N LEU A 187 7.10 15.67 10.14
CA LEU A 187 6.46 14.35 10.01
C LEU A 187 6.21 14.00 8.54
N GLU A 188 5.65 14.93 7.76
CA GLU A 188 5.39 14.78 6.32
C GLU A 188 6.67 14.55 5.52
N TRP A 189 7.75 15.24 5.85
CA TRP A 189 9.06 15.03 5.23
C TRP A 189 9.59 13.61 5.46
N LYS A 190 9.47 13.08 6.70
CA LYS A 190 9.89 11.71 7.01
C LYS A 190 9.08 10.67 6.28
N VAL A 191 7.76 10.88 6.27
CA VAL A 191 6.81 10.10 5.50
C VAL A 191 7.21 10.03 4.04
N ALA A 192 7.49 11.19 3.44
CA ALA A 192 7.90 11.28 2.04
C ALA A 192 9.22 10.55 1.78
N GLY A 193 10.15 10.56 2.76
CA GLY A 193 11.40 9.81 2.70
C GLY A 193 11.26 8.29 2.88
N GLU A 194 10.29 7.81 3.67
CA GLU A 194 10.08 6.38 3.90
C GLU A 194 9.25 5.69 2.82
N LYS A 195 8.33 6.42 2.17
CA LYS A 195 7.46 5.88 1.11
C LYS A 195 8.24 5.18 -0.03
N PRO A 196 9.24 5.80 -0.69
CA PRO A 196 10.03 5.14 -1.73
C PRO A 196 10.79 3.92 -1.23
N LYS A 197 11.37 3.99 -0.02
CA LYS A 197 12.11 2.86 0.58
C LYS A 197 11.20 1.66 0.80
N THR A 198 10.00 1.91 1.33
CA THR A 198 8.99 0.88 1.53
C THR A 198 8.51 0.32 0.20
N TRP A 199 8.24 1.17 -0.80
CA TRP A 199 7.87 0.73 -2.14
C TRP A 199 8.92 -0.19 -2.79
N ASP A 200 10.18 0.22 -2.78
CA ASP A 200 11.26 -0.55 -3.38
C ASP A 200 11.46 -1.89 -2.65
N LYS A 201 11.38 -1.89 -1.32
CA LYS A 201 11.50 -3.14 -0.55
C LYS A 201 10.33 -4.09 -0.82
N LEU A 202 9.11 -3.57 -0.96
CA LEU A 202 7.94 -4.37 -1.30
C LEU A 202 8.08 -5.00 -2.68
N ARG A 203 8.55 -4.23 -3.66
CA ARG A 203 8.89 -4.76 -4.99
C ARG A 203 9.91 -5.89 -4.90
N GLN A 204 10.95 -5.75 -4.08
CA GLN A 204 11.94 -6.81 -3.86
C GLN A 204 11.32 -8.07 -3.24
N MET A 205 10.52 -7.93 -2.18
CA MET A 205 9.81 -9.03 -1.51
C MET A 205 8.87 -9.80 -2.45
N MET A 206 8.33 -9.10 -3.44
CA MET A 206 7.44 -9.63 -4.48
C MET A 206 8.19 -10.17 -5.72
N GLY A 207 9.52 -10.19 -5.70
CA GLY A 207 10.34 -10.67 -6.81
C GLY A 207 10.36 -9.75 -8.03
N LEU A 208 10.11 -8.44 -7.86
CA LEU A 208 10.01 -7.42 -8.91
C LEU A 208 11.25 -6.50 -8.99
N ILE A 209 12.44 -7.10 -8.80
CA ILE A 209 13.70 -6.40 -8.49
C ILE A 209 14.24 -5.57 -9.67
N ASP A 210 13.88 -5.88 -10.91
CA ASP A 210 14.43 -5.13 -12.05
C ASP A 210 13.50 -4.00 -12.52
N SER A 211 13.95 -2.76 -12.35
CA SER A 211 13.28 -1.55 -12.87
C SER A 211 13.59 -1.30 -14.35
N LYS A 212 14.64 -1.92 -14.90
CA LYS A 212 15.07 -1.82 -16.30
C LYS A 212 14.50 -2.94 -17.16
N HIS A 213 14.22 -4.10 -16.55
CA HIS A 213 13.55 -5.23 -17.19
C HIS A 213 12.23 -5.57 -16.47
N PRO A 214 11.14 -4.83 -16.73
CA PRO A 214 9.81 -5.20 -16.25
C PRO A 214 9.37 -6.59 -16.75
N SER A 215 10.11 -7.27 -17.64
CA SER A 215 9.81 -8.58 -18.21
C SER A 215 10.10 -9.78 -17.31
N THR A 216 10.75 -9.62 -16.14
CA THR A 216 11.09 -10.76 -15.28
C THR A 216 10.29 -10.72 -13.97
N TRP A 217 9.26 -11.55 -13.90
CA TRP A 217 8.60 -11.91 -12.65
C TRP A 217 8.98 -13.34 -12.29
N ASP A 218 9.56 -13.52 -11.09
CA ASP A 218 9.95 -14.83 -10.60
C ASP A 218 9.22 -15.14 -9.28
N SER A 219 8.15 -15.92 -9.37
CA SER A 219 7.38 -16.36 -8.20
C SER A 219 8.18 -17.24 -7.25
N SER A 220 9.26 -17.86 -7.73
CA SER A 220 10.12 -18.67 -6.87
C SER A 220 10.95 -17.82 -5.92
N LYS A 221 11.12 -16.51 -6.18
CA LYS A 221 11.83 -15.57 -5.30
C LYS A 221 10.93 -14.90 -4.26
N TRP A 222 9.65 -15.28 -4.20
CA TRP A 222 8.72 -14.74 -3.21
C TRP A 222 9.09 -15.21 -1.80
N GLY A 223 9.19 -14.27 -0.86
CA GLY A 223 9.46 -14.59 0.54
C GLY A 223 10.94 -14.91 0.86
N TYR A 224 11.88 -14.82 -0.09
CA TYR A 224 13.31 -15.06 0.16
C TYR A 224 14.05 -13.87 0.84
N LEU A 225 13.33 -13.10 1.66
CA LEU A 225 13.92 -12.06 2.52
C LEU A 225 13.67 -12.41 4.00
N TYR A 226 13.88 -13.69 4.35
CA TYR A 226 13.98 -14.12 5.75
C TYR A 226 15.36 -13.84 6.37
N ASP A 227 16.32 -13.37 5.58
CA ASP A 227 17.60 -12.88 6.11
C ASP A 227 17.47 -11.38 6.45
N ILE A 228 17.13 -11.12 7.71
CA ILE A 228 17.34 -9.81 8.34
C ILE A 228 18.03 -10.09 9.68
N GLU A 229 19.34 -9.87 9.70
CA GLU A 229 20.10 -9.45 10.89
C GLU A 229 19.54 -8.14 11.46
#